data_AF-A0A6A3PCY4-F1
#
_entry.id   AF-A0A6A3PCY4-F1
#
_cell.length_a   1.000
_cell.length_b   1.000
_cell.length_c   1.000
_cell.angle_alpha   90.00
_cell.angle_beta   90.00
_cell.angle_gamma   90.00
#
_symmetry.space_group_name_H-M   'P 1'
#
loop_
_entity.id
_entity.type
_entity.pdbx_description
1 polymer ?
#
loop_
_entity_poly.entity_id
_entity_poly.type
_entity_poly.pdbx_seq_one_letter_code
_entity_poly.pdbx_strand_id
1 'polypeptide(L)'
;MPKRVHDENMADNAADEEAPPAKAPAATVACEFCGQTFTTRGMTRHQNKCVKKQAHDIAAAKKPRCYRFSILNEDVFENILKFLGNQTLTKLQMVTGDRYAQCEPELAKFCCKCENDNPVILHGLCRACESELPGYMPRTTKEVAKIHYGVRDKDFPFIPCEVRKRYTLFDRITLENHMIRSCGSKMHWVRDIAKRDSRKRKLNATLHRKEEETRDFLEDLAPGFASYVEAVGLKESDKEVIQHYSQRYVKLTEALKARGLKLRDDSRLCMGYITAGYGQIESVVDTMEEMNFLFAHTDYAQRCKYKIDMIRQDKDEWYPRDLFREMMRDCRDEAKVELCIEYLENNKGLTLPRKWEKCRQRYDSVKASGGNPEKEMDQIYGE
;
A
#
# COMPACT_ATOMS: atom_id res chain seq x y z
N MET A 1 29.93 54.60 40.48
CA MET A 1 31.06 55.47 40.09
C MET A 1 31.24 55.36 38.58
N PRO A 2 31.14 56.46 37.82
CA PRO A 2 31.19 56.42 36.36
C PRO A 2 32.57 56.83 35.82
N LYS A 3 32.95 56.26 34.66
CA LYS A 3 33.87 56.77 33.62
C LYS A 3 34.27 55.57 32.75
N ARG A 4 34.42 55.63 31.44
CA ARG A 4 34.10 56.60 30.36
C ARG A 4 34.31 55.75 29.10
N VAL A 5 33.45 55.92 28.10
CA VAL A 5 33.71 55.46 26.74
C VAL A 5 34.77 56.37 26.14
N HIS A 6 35.75 55.82 25.42
CA HIS A 6 36.59 56.59 24.51
C HIS A 6 36.80 55.81 23.20
N ASP A 7 36.22 56.38 22.14
CA ASP A 7 36.66 56.21 20.75
C ASP A 7 38.07 56.76 20.58
N GLU A 8 38.94 56.05 19.87
CA GLU A 8 40.21 56.61 19.39
C GLU A 8 40.36 56.35 17.89
N ASN A 9 40.36 57.44 17.11
CA ASN A 9 40.84 57.50 15.73
C ASN A 9 41.57 58.83 15.54
N MET A 10 42.88 58.77 15.26
CA MET A 10 43.75 59.69 14.48
C MET A 10 45.19 59.55 15.03
N ALA A 11 46.13 58.91 14.32
CA ALA A 11 46.94 59.40 13.19
C ALA A 11 48.36 59.81 13.67
N ASP A 12 49.41 59.11 13.21
CA ASP A 12 50.52 59.67 12.40
C ASP A 12 51.84 58.85 12.40
N ASN A 13 52.32 58.62 11.16
CA ASN A 13 53.71 58.60 10.63
C ASN A 13 54.81 57.67 11.19
N ALA A 14 55.34 56.76 10.35
CA ALA A 14 56.56 56.97 9.53
C ALA A 14 57.29 55.66 9.11
N ALA A 15 57.79 55.68 7.86
CA ALA A 15 58.97 55.02 7.27
C ALA A 15 58.96 53.52 6.85
N ASP A 16 59.08 53.38 5.51
CA ASP A 16 59.60 52.32 4.62
C ASP A 16 60.47 51.18 5.20
N GLU A 17 60.18 49.93 4.78
CA GLU A 17 61.16 48.99 4.18
C GLU A 17 60.42 47.92 3.33
N GLU A 18 61.08 47.47 2.25
CA GLU A 18 60.56 46.69 1.12
C GLU A 18 60.22 45.20 1.38
N ALA A 19 59.15 44.76 0.68
CA ALA A 19 58.56 43.44 0.33
C ALA A 19 59.21 42.07 0.68
N PRO A 20 58.35 41.03 0.88
CA PRO A 20 58.42 39.79 0.08
C PRO A 20 57.04 39.30 -0.45
N PRO A 21 56.99 38.32 -1.39
CA PRO A 21 55.96 38.22 -2.43
C PRO A 21 54.61 37.61 -1.99
N ALA A 22 53.60 37.92 -2.80
CA ALA A 22 52.20 37.54 -2.68
C ALA A 22 51.95 36.07 -2.30
N LYS A 23 51.16 35.86 -1.24
CA LYS A 23 50.41 34.60 -1.06
C LYS A 23 49.02 34.79 -1.65
N ALA A 24 48.69 34.00 -2.67
CA ALA A 24 47.34 33.92 -3.22
C ALA A 24 46.33 33.70 -2.07
N PRO A 25 45.17 34.40 -2.06
CA PRO A 25 44.18 34.21 -1.00
C PRO A 25 43.74 32.75 -0.99
N ALA A 26 43.89 32.10 0.17
CA ALA A 26 43.48 30.72 0.34
C ALA A 26 42.00 30.58 0.00
N ALA A 27 41.65 29.68 -0.92
CA ALA A 27 40.28 29.47 -1.36
C ALA A 27 39.37 29.21 -0.14
N THR A 28 38.47 30.16 0.13
CA THR A 28 37.47 30.04 1.18
C THR A 28 36.17 29.50 0.59
N VAL A 29 35.58 28.51 1.26
CA VAL A 29 34.29 27.93 0.90
C VAL A 29 33.25 28.41 1.91
N ALA A 30 31.99 28.56 1.52
CA ALA A 30 30.90 28.85 2.45
C ALA A 30 30.36 27.57 3.08
N CYS A 31 30.06 27.59 4.38
CA CYS A 31 29.42 26.47 5.05
C CYS A 31 27.95 26.37 4.61
N GLU A 32 27.55 25.21 4.09
CA GLU A 32 26.18 24.94 3.63
C GLU A 32 25.11 25.09 4.73
N PHE A 33 25.51 25.03 6.01
CA PHE A 33 24.58 25.04 7.15
C PHE A 33 24.41 26.42 7.79
N CYS A 34 25.42 27.31 7.72
CA CYS A 34 25.36 28.64 8.35
C CYS A 34 25.79 29.80 7.46
N GLY A 35 26.22 29.53 6.22
CA GLY A 35 26.63 30.54 5.24
C GLY A 35 27.96 31.22 5.51
N GLN A 36 28.62 30.95 6.65
CA GLN A 36 29.92 31.56 6.97
C GLN A 36 31.05 30.94 6.13
N THR A 37 31.98 31.79 5.68
CA THR A 37 33.11 31.40 4.83
C THR A 37 34.31 30.98 5.65
N PHE A 38 34.88 29.81 5.35
CA PHE A 38 36.06 29.27 6.02
C PHE A 38 37.11 28.85 4.99
N THR A 39 38.39 28.89 5.39
CA THR A 39 39.46 28.26 4.62
C THR A 39 39.20 26.77 4.48
N THR A 40 39.67 26.16 3.39
CA THR A 40 39.45 24.73 3.09
C THR A 40 39.84 23.81 4.25
N ARG A 41 40.93 24.15 4.97
CA ARG A 41 41.41 23.40 6.15
C ARG A 41 40.53 23.59 7.40
N GLY A 42 39.86 24.73 7.54
CA GLY A 42 38.94 25.03 8.64
C GLY A 42 37.51 24.52 8.42
N MET A 43 37.12 24.30 7.15
CA MET A 43 35.76 23.96 6.75
C MET A 43 35.27 22.63 7.35
N THR A 44 36.05 21.55 7.23
CA THR A 44 35.63 20.22 7.71
C THR A 44 35.36 20.21 9.22
N ARG A 45 36.17 20.91 10.00
CA ARG A 45 36.00 21.02 11.46
C ARG A 45 34.79 21.87 11.82
N HIS A 46 34.54 22.94 11.06
CA HIS A 46 33.38 23.79 11.23
C HIS A 46 32.09 23.04 10.85
N GLN A 47 32.00 22.42 9.66
CA GLN A 47 30.83 21.68 9.21
C GLN A 47 30.41 20.61 10.23
N ASN A 48 31.34 19.81 10.74
CA ASN A 48 31.02 18.80 11.76
C ASN A 48 30.45 19.40 13.05
N LYS A 49 30.92 20.58 13.47
CA LYS A 49 30.35 21.30 14.63
C LYS A 49 29.02 21.97 14.28
N CYS A 50 28.89 22.49 13.06
CA CYS A 50 27.72 23.20 12.57
C CYS A 50 26.54 22.25 12.37
N VAL A 51 26.76 21.06 11.83
CA VAL A 51 25.75 19.99 11.71
C VAL A 51 25.29 19.54 13.10
N LYS A 52 26.21 19.33 14.04
CA LYS A 52 25.85 18.98 15.43
C LYS A 52 25.06 20.08 16.12
N LYS A 53 25.44 21.35 15.91
CA LYS A 53 24.72 22.51 16.42
C LYS A 53 23.33 22.62 15.79
N GLN A 54 23.21 22.45 14.48
CA GLN A 54 21.93 22.47 13.77
C GLN A 54 21.02 21.32 14.23
N ALA A 55 21.56 20.10 14.39
CA ALA A 55 20.82 18.97 14.94
C ALA A 55 20.36 19.23 16.38
N HIS A 56 21.23 19.85 17.21
CA HIS A 56 20.89 20.28 18.56
C HIS A 56 19.82 21.39 18.56
N ASP A 57 19.93 22.38 17.68
CA ASP A 57 18.99 23.51 17.58
C ASP A 57 17.64 23.05 17.03
N ILE A 58 17.61 22.11 16.08
CA ILE A 58 16.39 21.41 15.64
C ILE A 58 15.79 20.59 16.78
N ALA A 59 16.61 19.87 17.56
CA ALA A 59 16.14 19.12 18.72
C ALA A 59 15.62 20.04 19.85
N ALA A 60 16.25 21.19 20.05
CA ALA A 60 15.86 22.21 21.03
C ALA A 60 14.59 22.95 20.58
N ALA A 61 14.44 23.25 19.29
CA ALA A 61 13.22 23.81 18.72
C ALA A 61 12.05 22.82 18.76
N LYS A 62 12.33 21.51 18.74
CA LYS A 62 11.35 20.44 18.94
C LYS A 62 11.01 20.18 20.42
N LYS A 63 11.73 20.74 21.38
CA LYS A 63 11.29 20.69 22.79
C LYS A 63 10.11 21.66 22.96
N PRO A 64 8.93 21.20 23.42
CA PRO A 64 7.85 22.11 23.73
C PRO A 64 8.35 23.14 24.75
N ARG A 65 8.13 24.43 24.48
CA ARG A 65 8.42 25.49 25.44
C ARG A 65 7.47 25.31 26.62
N CYS A 66 7.95 24.64 27.66
CA CYS A 66 7.21 24.43 28.90
C CYS A 66 7.17 25.73 29.69
N TYR A 67 6.00 26.33 29.82
CA TYR A 67 5.78 27.48 30.70
C TYR A 67 5.65 26.99 32.13
N ARG A 68 6.45 27.55 33.05
CA ARG A 68 6.36 27.23 34.48
C ARG A 68 5.53 28.29 35.18
N PHE A 69 4.34 27.92 35.66
CA PHE A 69 3.53 28.81 36.49
C PHE A 69 4.14 28.93 37.89
N SER A 70 4.14 30.13 38.45
CA SER A 70 4.48 30.36 39.85
C SER A 70 3.25 30.08 40.71
N ILE A 71 3.16 28.86 41.24
CA ILE A 71 2.08 28.46 42.15
C ILE A 71 2.43 28.98 43.55
N LEU A 72 1.60 29.89 44.07
CA LEU A 72 1.79 30.49 45.40
C LEU A 72 1.21 29.63 46.52
N ASN A 73 0.23 28.78 46.20
CA ASN A 73 -0.42 27.87 47.14
C ASN A 73 -0.86 26.59 46.40
N GLU A 74 -0.25 25.46 46.75
CA GLU A 74 -0.49 24.17 46.11
C GLU A 74 -1.90 23.63 46.39
N ASP A 75 -2.43 23.80 47.60
CA ASP A 75 -3.78 23.32 47.96
C ASP A 75 -4.88 24.05 47.15
N VAL A 76 -4.70 25.35 46.94
CA VAL A 76 -5.62 26.14 46.11
C VAL A 76 -5.51 25.71 44.65
N PHE A 77 -4.29 25.48 44.15
CA PHE A 77 -4.06 25.05 42.78
C PHE A 77 -4.66 23.66 42.52
N GLU A 78 -4.45 22.69 43.40
CA GLU A 78 -5.07 21.36 43.31
C GLU A 78 -6.60 21.43 43.33
N ASN A 79 -7.18 22.34 44.13
CA ASN A 79 -8.62 22.57 44.09
C ASN A 79 -9.08 23.18 42.76
N ILE A 80 -8.33 24.13 42.18
CA ILE A 80 -8.62 24.67 40.83
C ILE A 80 -8.58 23.55 39.79
N LEU A 81 -7.54 22.70 39.82
CA LEU A 81 -7.40 21.60 38.87
C LEU A 81 -8.60 20.64 38.89
N LYS A 82 -9.28 20.45 40.03
CA LYS A 82 -10.49 19.61 40.13
C LYS A 82 -11.70 20.19 39.41
N PHE A 83 -11.77 21.50 39.19
CA PHE A 83 -12.83 22.14 38.42
C PHE A 83 -12.57 22.11 36.92
N LEU A 84 -11.34 21.85 36.49
CA LEU A 84 -10.98 21.83 35.09
C LEU A 84 -11.41 20.51 34.43
N GLY A 85 -12.07 20.64 33.28
CA GLY A 85 -12.36 19.49 32.42
C GLY A 85 -11.08 18.88 31.83
N ASN A 86 -11.19 17.64 31.35
CA ASN A 86 -10.06 16.86 30.85
C ASN A 86 -9.31 17.57 29.72
N GLN A 87 -10.04 18.26 28.84
CA GLN A 87 -9.44 19.07 27.78
C GLN A 87 -8.58 20.21 28.30
N THR A 88 -9.07 20.97 29.29
CA THR A 88 -8.33 22.10 29.84
C THR A 88 -7.06 21.61 30.52
N LEU A 89 -7.16 20.49 31.25
CA LEU A 89 -6.01 19.83 31.84
C LEU A 89 -5.02 19.31 30.79
N THR A 90 -5.50 18.74 29.69
CA THR A 90 -4.65 18.28 28.59
C THR A 90 -3.89 19.45 27.95
N LYS A 91 -4.59 20.56 27.67
CA LYS A 91 -3.98 21.79 27.14
C LYS A 91 -2.97 22.38 28.13
N LEU A 92 -3.32 22.43 29.42
CA LEU A 92 -2.44 22.90 30.47
C LEU A 92 -1.16 22.05 30.53
N GLN A 93 -1.30 20.72 30.51
CA GLN A 93 -0.19 19.76 30.48
C GLN A 93 0.68 19.90 29.23
N MET A 94 0.11 20.21 28.06
CA MET A 94 0.89 20.50 26.85
C MET A 94 1.70 21.81 26.97
N VAL A 95 1.15 22.82 27.66
CA VAL A 95 1.77 24.13 27.83
C VAL A 95 2.83 24.11 28.94
N THR A 96 2.60 23.41 30.04
CA THR A 96 3.51 23.37 31.20
C THR A 96 4.49 22.21 31.16
N GLY A 97 4.16 21.13 30.46
CA GLY A 97 4.88 19.87 30.52
C GLY A 97 4.65 19.07 31.81
N ASP A 98 3.82 19.57 32.73
CA ASP A 98 3.47 18.90 33.97
C ASP A 98 2.50 17.73 33.71
N ARG A 99 2.48 16.73 34.58
CA ARG A 99 1.52 15.62 34.52
C ARG A 99 0.44 15.79 35.57
N TYR A 100 -0.79 16.05 35.16
CA TYR A 100 -1.93 16.16 36.08
C TYR A 100 -2.64 14.81 36.21
N ALA A 101 -2.89 14.35 37.44
CA ALA A 101 -3.40 13.00 37.71
C ALA A 101 -4.79 12.73 37.11
N GLN A 102 -5.66 13.74 37.06
CA GLN A 102 -6.99 13.64 36.43
C GLN A 102 -7.01 13.90 34.91
N CYS A 103 -5.85 14.10 34.29
CA CYS A 103 -5.74 14.27 32.85
C CYS A 103 -5.66 12.90 32.15
N GLU A 104 -6.58 12.66 31.21
CA GLU A 104 -6.65 11.53 30.29
C GLU A 104 -6.47 12.04 28.83
N PRO A 105 -5.24 12.35 28.38
CA PRO A 105 -4.98 12.93 27.06
C PRO A 105 -5.50 12.09 25.88
N GLU A 106 -5.61 10.77 26.05
CA GLU A 106 -6.18 9.86 25.06
C GLU A 106 -7.65 10.12 24.74
N LEU A 107 -8.37 10.83 25.62
CA LEU A 107 -9.74 11.26 25.43
C LEU A 107 -9.84 12.59 24.68
N ALA A 108 -8.72 13.24 24.35
CA ALA A 108 -8.67 14.58 23.76
C ALA A 108 -9.16 14.66 22.29
N LYS A 109 -10.01 13.74 21.83
CA LYS A 109 -10.83 13.98 20.65
C LYS A 109 -12.01 14.86 21.06
N PHE A 110 -11.82 16.16 20.97
CA PHE A 110 -12.83 17.17 21.33
C PHE A 110 -13.46 17.79 20.09
N CYS A 111 -14.64 18.38 20.30
CA CYS A 111 -15.28 19.22 19.30
C CYS A 111 -14.39 20.43 18.99
N CYS A 112 -13.98 20.60 17.73
CA CYS A 112 -13.14 21.72 17.29
C CYS A 112 -13.80 23.10 17.50
N LYS A 113 -15.13 23.17 17.63
CA LYS A 113 -15.88 24.42 17.79
C LYS A 113 -16.05 24.84 19.25
N CYS A 114 -16.60 23.96 20.09
CA CYS A 114 -16.90 24.32 21.47
C CYS A 114 -15.82 23.92 22.47
N GLU A 115 -14.79 23.19 22.01
CA GLU A 115 -13.66 22.82 22.86
C GLU A 115 -14.11 22.23 24.22
N ASN A 116 -15.07 21.31 24.14
CA ASN A 116 -15.54 20.54 25.29
C ASN A 116 -15.30 19.03 25.06
N ASP A 117 -15.33 18.27 26.15
CA ASP A 117 -15.27 16.80 26.21
C ASP A 117 -16.58 16.14 25.69
N ASN A 118 -16.99 16.54 24.49
CA ASN A 118 -18.13 15.99 23.77
C ASN A 118 -17.61 15.04 22.68
N PRO A 119 -18.26 13.88 22.48
CA PRO A 119 -17.93 12.99 21.38
C PRO A 119 -17.92 13.72 20.05
N VAL A 120 -16.81 13.60 19.32
CA VAL A 120 -16.69 14.07 17.95
C VAL A 120 -17.49 13.13 17.06
N ILE A 121 -18.58 13.63 16.50
CA ILE A 121 -19.48 12.84 15.68
C ILE A 121 -19.08 12.95 14.21
N LEU A 122 -19.24 14.10 13.57
CA LEU A 122 -18.85 14.30 12.17
C LEU A 122 -18.02 15.57 12.02
N HIS A 123 -17.12 15.58 11.05
CA HIS A 123 -16.30 16.77 10.69
C HIS A 123 -15.53 17.41 11.86
N GLY A 124 -15.13 16.63 12.87
CA GLY A 124 -14.44 17.20 14.05
C GLY A 124 -15.36 17.90 15.04
N LEU A 125 -16.68 17.82 14.89
CA LEU A 125 -17.65 18.53 15.72
C LEU A 125 -18.47 17.56 16.58
N CYS A 126 -18.89 18.03 17.76
CA CYS A 126 -19.95 17.36 18.50
C CYS A 126 -21.31 17.65 17.87
N ARG A 127 -22.31 16.81 18.18
CA ARG A 127 -23.66 16.93 17.62
C ARG A 127 -24.27 18.33 17.82
N ALA A 128 -24.09 18.94 18.99
CA ALA A 128 -24.63 20.27 19.27
C ALA A 128 -24.04 21.34 18.34
N CYS A 129 -22.72 21.38 18.20
CA CYS A 129 -22.04 22.31 17.31
C CYS A 129 -22.32 22.03 15.83
N GLU A 130 -22.42 20.76 15.46
CA GLU A 130 -22.79 20.36 14.10
C GLU A 130 -24.23 20.74 13.77
N SER A 131 -25.14 20.73 14.76
CA SER A 131 -26.54 21.09 14.56
C SER A 131 -26.78 22.55 14.19
N GLU A 132 -25.77 23.40 14.38
CA GLU A 132 -25.78 24.80 13.97
C GLU A 132 -25.33 25.00 12.52
N LEU A 133 -24.84 23.95 11.84
CA LEU A 133 -24.38 24.04 10.45
C LEU A 133 -25.54 23.92 9.44
N PRO A 134 -25.46 24.63 8.30
CA PRO A 134 -26.35 24.40 7.17
C PRO A 134 -26.23 22.96 6.67
N GLY A 135 -27.33 22.22 6.62
CA GLY A 135 -27.34 20.82 6.18
C GLY A 135 -27.20 19.77 7.29
N TYR A 136 -27.33 20.17 8.57
CA TYR A 136 -27.41 19.21 9.67
C TYR A 136 -28.51 18.16 9.45
N MET A 137 -28.12 16.88 9.54
CA MET A 137 -29.05 15.76 9.50
C MET A 137 -29.29 15.24 10.93
N PRO A 138 -30.52 15.39 11.48
CA PRO A 138 -30.83 14.97 12.85
C PRO A 138 -30.91 13.44 13.02
N ARG A 139 -31.03 12.70 11.91
CA ARG A 139 -31.06 11.25 11.88
C ARG A 139 -29.84 10.71 11.15
N THR A 140 -29.40 9.53 11.56
CA THR A 140 -28.20 8.89 11.03
C THR A 140 -28.39 7.41 10.77
N THR A 141 -27.53 6.81 9.95
CA THR A 141 -27.59 5.38 9.63
C THR A 141 -27.03 4.51 10.76
N LYS A 142 -27.37 3.22 10.73
CA LYS A 142 -26.77 2.21 11.61
C LYS A 142 -25.23 2.27 11.59
N GLU A 143 -24.63 2.41 10.41
CA GLU A 143 -23.18 2.42 10.23
C GLU A 143 -22.53 3.61 10.95
N VAL A 144 -23.08 4.82 10.79
CA VAL A 144 -22.58 6.01 11.47
C VAL A 144 -22.78 5.91 12.99
N ALA A 145 -23.90 5.34 13.45
CA ALA A 145 -24.12 5.07 14.88
C ALA A 145 -23.06 4.12 15.45
N LYS A 146 -22.68 3.05 14.72
CA LYS A 146 -21.58 2.16 15.13
C LYS A 146 -20.26 2.92 15.17
N ILE A 147 -19.89 3.58 14.09
CA ILE A 147 -18.55 4.17 13.93
C ILE A 147 -18.36 5.35 14.87
N HIS A 148 -19.30 6.29 14.95
CA HIS A 148 -19.08 7.57 15.64
C HIS A 148 -19.66 7.62 17.05
N TYR A 149 -20.77 6.92 17.29
CA TYR A 149 -21.39 6.87 18.63
C TYR A 149 -20.93 5.68 19.47
N GLY A 150 -20.33 4.64 18.87
CA GLY A 150 -19.88 3.47 19.61
C GLY A 150 -20.97 2.45 19.94
N VAL A 151 -22.14 2.55 19.31
CA VAL A 151 -23.26 1.64 19.54
C VAL A 151 -22.89 0.22 19.09
N ARG A 152 -23.14 -0.78 19.94
CA ARG A 152 -22.85 -2.19 19.61
C ARG A 152 -24.04 -2.81 18.90
N ASP A 153 -23.79 -3.85 18.09
CA ASP A 153 -24.85 -4.47 17.30
C ASP A 153 -26.02 -4.99 18.15
N LYS A 154 -25.73 -5.49 19.36
CA LYS A 154 -26.72 -5.97 20.33
C LYS A 154 -27.59 -4.87 20.95
N ASP A 155 -27.18 -3.61 20.88
CA ASP A 155 -27.89 -2.50 21.52
C ASP A 155 -28.96 -1.92 20.58
N PHE A 156 -28.84 -2.08 19.26
CA PHE A 156 -29.78 -1.52 18.27
C PHE A 156 -31.25 -1.95 18.43
N PRO A 157 -31.60 -3.20 18.79
CA PRO A 157 -32.99 -3.58 19.02
C PRO A 157 -33.70 -2.76 20.10
N PHE A 158 -32.95 -2.14 21.02
CA PHE A 158 -33.48 -1.37 22.14
C PHE A 158 -33.49 0.15 21.88
N ILE A 159 -33.08 0.59 20.69
CA ILE A 159 -33.01 2.01 20.33
C ILE A 159 -34.12 2.31 19.32
N PRO A 160 -35.04 3.25 19.62
CA PRO A 160 -36.06 3.69 18.67
C PRO A 160 -35.46 4.09 17.33
N CYS A 161 -36.02 3.59 16.23
CA CYS A 161 -35.54 3.86 14.88
C CYS A 161 -36.67 3.94 13.86
N GLU A 162 -36.41 4.65 12.77
CA GLU A 162 -37.26 4.71 11.59
C GLU A 162 -36.78 3.64 10.59
N VAL A 163 -37.61 2.64 10.33
CA VAL A 163 -37.31 1.56 9.37
C VAL A 163 -37.74 1.99 7.97
N ARG A 164 -36.80 2.01 7.02
CA ARG A 164 -37.07 2.23 5.59
C ARG A 164 -36.75 0.98 4.77
N LYS A 165 -37.20 0.96 3.51
CA LYS A 165 -37.07 -0.19 2.60
C LYS A 165 -35.66 -0.77 2.45
N ARG A 166 -34.60 0.05 2.62
CA ARG A 166 -33.19 -0.38 2.42
C ARG A 166 -32.24 -0.01 3.58
N TYR A 167 -32.69 0.71 4.58
CA TYR A 167 -31.84 1.14 5.70
C TYR A 167 -32.69 1.59 6.90
N THR A 168 -32.06 1.65 8.07
CA THR A 168 -32.67 2.18 9.30
C THR A 168 -32.02 3.50 9.68
N LEU A 169 -32.85 4.43 10.14
CA LEU A 169 -32.41 5.73 10.62
C LEU A 169 -32.65 5.85 12.12
N PHE A 170 -31.65 6.37 12.83
CA PHE A 170 -31.67 6.58 14.27
C PHE A 170 -31.61 8.07 14.55
N ASP A 171 -32.46 8.55 15.45
CA ASP A 171 -32.39 9.92 15.95
C ASP A 171 -31.10 10.11 16.77
N ARG A 172 -30.33 11.14 16.43
CA ARG A 172 -29.00 11.34 17.00
C ARG A 172 -29.02 11.72 18.47
N ILE A 173 -30.05 12.43 18.94
CA ILE A 173 -30.21 12.76 20.36
C ILE A 173 -30.54 11.49 21.16
N THR A 174 -31.41 10.65 20.60
CA THR A 174 -31.78 9.35 21.18
C THR A 174 -30.56 8.44 21.31
N LEU A 175 -29.66 8.44 20.32
CA LEU A 175 -28.38 7.74 20.40
C LEU A 175 -27.50 8.25 21.54
N GLU A 176 -27.32 9.58 21.68
CA GLU A 176 -26.54 10.16 22.79
C GLU A 176 -27.12 9.77 24.14
N ASN A 177 -28.43 9.91 24.31
CA ASN A 177 -29.12 9.58 25.56
C ASN A 177 -29.01 8.09 25.90
N HIS A 178 -29.12 7.22 24.90
CA HIS A 178 -28.91 5.79 25.07
C HIS A 178 -27.47 5.50 25.53
N MET A 179 -26.47 6.08 24.85
CA MET A 179 -25.06 5.85 25.20
C MET A 179 -24.70 6.39 26.58
N ILE A 180 -25.19 7.58 26.94
CA ILE A 180 -25.01 8.15 28.29
C ILE A 180 -25.62 7.24 29.35
N ARG A 181 -26.83 6.70 29.10
CA ARG A 181 -27.49 5.77 30.03
C ARG A 181 -26.73 4.44 30.14
N SER A 182 -26.33 3.86 29.01
CA SER A 182 -25.65 2.57 28.94
C SER A 182 -24.23 2.62 29.53
N CYS A 183 -23.52 3.75 29.38
CA CYS A 183 -22.19 3.97 29.95
C CYS A 183 -22.24 4.61 31.35
N GLY A 184 -23.41 4.97 31.87
CA GLY A 184 -23.62 5.62 33.17
C GLY A 184 -23.34 7.13 33.21
N SER A 185 -22.52 7.65 32.30
CA SER A 185 -22.30 9.10 32.16
C SER A 185 -21.70 9.44 30.80
N LYS A 186 -21.73 10.72 30.45
CA LYS A 186 -21.09 11.25 29.23
C LYS A 186 -19.58 10.99 29.20
N MET A 187 -18.87 11.20 30.30
CA MET A 187 -17.42 10.98 30.37
C MET A 187 -17.06 9.50 30.22
N HIS A 188 -17.83 8.60 30.84
CA HIS A 188 -17.63 7.17 30.67
C HIS A 188 -17.88 6.72 29.22
N TRP A 189 -18.86 7.33 28.55
CA TRP A 189 -19.09 7.10 27.12
C TRP A 189 -17.90 7.57 26.25
N VAL A 190 -17.39 8.78 26.47
CA VAL A 190 -16.19 9.29 25.78
C VAL A 190 -14.98 8.36 25.99
N ARG A 191 -14.78 7.87 27.22
CA ARG A 191 -13.74 6.86 27.53
C ARG A 191 -13.90 5.58 26.73
N ASP A 192 -15.13 5.08 26.59
CA ASP A 192 -15.39 3.85 25.85
C ASP A 192 -15.05 4.00 24.36
N ILE A 193 -15.44 5.12 23.74
CA ILE A 193 -15.08 5.45 22.35
C ILE A 193 -13.56 5.52 22.20
N ALA A 194 -12.87 6.25 23.08
CA ALA A 194 -11.41 6.41 23.00
C ALA A 194 -10.66 5.08 23.17
N LYS A 195 -11.09 4.22 24.11
CA LYS A 195 -10.54 2.87 24.30
C LYS A 195 -10.70 2.01 23.05
N ARG A 196 -11.90 2.02 22.44
CA ARG A 196 -12.17 1.29 21.20
C ARG A 196 -11.31 1.81 20.04
N ASP A 197 -11.20 3.12 19.87
CA ASP A 197 -10.38 3.73 18.83
C ASP A 197 -8.88 3.42 19.02
N SER A 198 -8.41 3.38 20.28
CA SER A 198 -7.05 2.94 20.61
C SER A 198 -6.81 1.48 20.22
N ARG A 199 -7.73 0.58 20.53
CA ARG A 199 -7.66 -0.84 20.11
C ARG A 199 -7.63 -0.97 18.58
N LYS A 200 -8.50 -0.24 17.87
CA LYS A 200 -8.54 -0.24 16.40
C LYS A 200 -7.23 0.25 15.81
N ARG A 201 -6.66 1.35 16.33
CA ARG A 201 -5.36 1.87 15.89
C ARG A 201 -4.23 0.85 16.10
N LYS A 202 -4.18 0.20 17.27
CA LYS A 202 -3.16 -0.83 17.56
C LYS A 202 -3.28 -2.04 16.61
N LEU A 203 -4.51 -2.49 16.35
CA LEU A 203 -4.78 -3.57 15.41
C LEU A 203 -4.32 -3.19 14.00
N ASN A 204 -4.77 -2.03 13.50
CA ASN A 204 -4.41 -1.55 12.17
C ASN A 204 -2.89 -1.36 12.03
N ALA A 205 -2.21 -0.81 13.04
CA ALA A 205 -0.75 -0.69 13.03
C ALA A 205 -0.05 -2.06 12.98
N THR A 206 -0.60 -3.06 13.67
CA THR A 206 -0.07 -4.44 13.63
C THR A 206 -0.29 -5.08 12.26
N LEU A 207 -1.46 -4.90 11.65
CA LEU A 207 -1.78 -5.40 10.32
C LEU A 207 -0.89 -4.74 9.26
N HIS A 208 -0.79 -3.42 9.28
CA HIS A 208 0.07 -2.67 8.37
C HIS A 208 1.52 -3.11 8.48
N ARG A 209 2.04 -3.28 9.72
CA ARG A 209 3.41 -3.77 9.92
C ARG A 209 3.59 -5.18 9.32
N LYS A 210 2.62 -6.08 9.47
CA LYS A 210 2.68 -7.42 8.86
C LYS A 210 2.62 -7.37 7.33
N GLU A 211 1.82 -6.47 6.77
CA GLU A 211 1.73 -6.24 5.32
C GLU A 211 3.06 -5.71 4.77
N GLU A 212 3.68 -4.74 5.46
CA GLU A 212 5.02 -4.23 5.14
C GLU A 212 6.07 -5.34 5.24
N GLU A 213 6.12 -6.09 6.36
CA GLU A 213 7.05 -7.22 6.53
C GLU A 213 6.88 -8.29 5.43
N THR A 214 5.65 -8.54 4.99
CA THR A 214 5.37 -9.50 3.90
C THR A 214 5.83 -8.95 2.55
N ARG A 215 5.57 -7.67 2.28
CA ARG A 215 5.98 -7.02 1.05
C ARG A 215 7.51 -6.94 0.95
N ASP A 216 8.18 -6.51 2.02
CA ASP A 216 9.63 -6.44 2.08
C ASP A 216 10.25 -7.82 1.87
N PHE A 217 9.67 -8.86 2.50
CA PHE A 217 10.07 -10.24 2.26
C PHE A 217 9.91 -10.69 0.80
N LEU A 218 8.83 -10.26 0.11
CA LEU A 218 8.63 -10.59 -1.31
C LEU A 218 9.61 -9.83 -2.22
N GLU A 219 9.93 -8.59 -1.89
CA GLU A 219 10.91 -7.75 -2.63
C GLU A 219 12.35 -8.26 -2.45
N ASP A 220 12.68 -8.83 -1.28
CA ASP A 220 13.98 -9.47 -1.00
C ASP A 220 14.21 -10.78 -1.79
N LEU A 221 13.17 -11.34 -2.42
CA LEU A 221 13.26 -12.55 -3.24
C LEU A 221 13.72 -12.21 -4.68
N ALA A 222 13.25 -12.96 -5.67
CA ALA A 222 13.67 -12.74 -7.05
C ALA A 222 13.10 -11.41 -7.60
N PRO A 223 13.90 -10.64 -8.38
CA PRO A 223 13.42 -9.41 -9.00
C PRO A 223 12.17 -9.64 -9.85
N GLY A 224 11.12 -8.84 -9.61
CA GLY A 224 9.84 -8.94 -10.31
C GLY A 224 8.90 -10.03 -9.78
N PHE A 225 9.32 -10.85 -8.82
CA PHE A 225 8.46 -11.87 -8.21
C PHE A 225 7.34 -11.25 -7.37
N ALA A 226 7.62 -10.21 -6.58
CA ALA A 226 6.61 -9.49 -5.80
C ALA A 226 5.47 -8.97 -6.69
N SER A 227 5.82 -8.31 -7.81
CA SER A 227 4.83 -7.82 -8.78
C SER A 227 4.03 -8.94 -9.42
N TYR A 228 4.66 -10.08 -9.70
CA TYR A 228 3.96 -11.26 -10.21
C TYR A 228 2.95 -11.81 -9.20
N VAL A 229 3.36 -11.98 -7.94
CA VAL A 229 2.49 -12.47 -6.84
C VAL A 229 1.26 -11.59 -6.66
N GLU A 230 1.43 -10.26 -6.73
CA GLU A 230 0.33 -9.29 -6.69
C GLU A 230 -0.60 -9.43 -7.90
N ALA A 231 -0.05 -9.50 -9.11
CA ALA A 231 -0.82 -9.61 -10.35
C ALA A 231 -1.67 -10.89 -10.41
N VAL A 232 -1.15 -12.01 -9.93
CA VAL A 232 -1.88 -13.29 -9.91
C VAL A 232 -2.77 -13.46 -8.68
N GLY A 233 -2.73 -12.53 -7.72
CA GLY A 233 -3.58 -12.54 -6.52
C GLY A 233 -3.32 -13.72 -5.57
N LEU A 234 -2.06 -14.13 -5.42
CA LEU A 234 -1.69 -15.23 -4.52
C LEU A 234 -1.82 -14.80 -3.06
N LYS A 235 -2.38 -15.70 -2.23
CA LYS A 235 -2.68 -15.46 -0.80
C LYS A 235 -1.87 -16.34 0.15
N GLU A 236 -0.81 -16.97 -0.34
CA GLU A 236 0.05 -17.79 0.51
C GLU A 236 0.77 -16.91 1.54
N SER A 237 0.90 -17.42 2.76
CA SER A 237 1.52 -16.73 3.90
C SER A 237 2.72 -17.47 4.47
N ASP A 238 2.89 -18.75 4.11
CA ASP A 238 4.06 -19.53 4.51
C ASP A 238 5.31 -19.10 3.74
N LYS A 239 6.31 -18.61 4.48
CA LYS A 239 7.57 -18.09 3.91
C LYS A 239 8.38 -19.14 3.17
N GLU A 240 8.40 -20.40 3.65
CA GLU A 240 9.16 -21.48 3.01
C GLU A 240 8.50 -21.85 1.67
N VAL A 241 7.17 -21.92 1.66
CA VAL A 241 6.39 -22.17 0.45
C VAL A 241 6.62 -21.04 -0.57
N ILE A 242 6.58 -19.78 -0.14
CA ILE A 242 6.83 -18.61 -1.01
C ILE A 242 8.26 -18.62 -1.57
N GLN A 243 9.26 -19.04 -0.80
CA GLN A 243 10.64 -19.19 -1.30
C GLN A 243 10.70 -20.22 -2.43
N HIS A 244 10.01 -21.36 -2.30
CA HIS A 244 9.91 -22.34 -3.38
C HIS A 244 9.20 -21.78 -4.61
N TYR A 245 8.19 -20.92 -4.43
CA TYR A 245 7.50 -20.25 -5.54
C TYR A 245 8.48 -19.33 -6.27
N SER A 246 9.25 -18.52 -5.54
CA SER A 246 10.28 -17.65 -6.10
C SER A 246 11.34 -18.44 -6.89
N GLN A 247 11.81 -19.58 -6.36
CA GLN A 247 12.76 -20.45 -7.07
C GLN A 247 12.20 -20.97 -8.40
N ARG A 248 10.93 -21.41 -8.42
CA ARG A 248 10.27 -21.86 -9.67
C ARG A 248 9.98 -20.70 -10.61
N TYR A 249 9.65 -19.53 -10.09
CA TYR A 249 9.48 -18.30 -10.86
C TYR A 249 10.76 -17.93 -11.62
N VAL A 250 11.93 -17.95 -10.96
CA VAL A 250 13.22 -17.67 -11.60
C VAL A 250 13.48 -18.66 -12.73
N LYS A 251 13.38 -19.97 -12.43
CA LYS A 251 13.62 -21.03 -13.43
C LYS A 251 12.72 -20.85 -14.66
N LEU A 252 11.42 -20.67 -14.46
CA LEU A 252 10.47 -20.51 -15.57
C LEU A 252 10.74 -19.21 -16.35
N THR A 253 11.01 -18.11 -15.66
CA THR A 253 11.28 -16.81 -16.29
C THR A 253 12.55 -16.86 -17.15
N GLU A 254 13.61 -17.50 -16.66
CA GLU A 254 14.85 -17.71 -17.42
C GLU A 254 14.63 -18.60 -18.64
N ALA A 255 13.89 -19.70 -18.49
CA ALA A 255 13.58 -20.61 -19.61
C ALA A 255 12.72 -19.93 -20.69
N LEU A 256 11.74 -19.11 -20.30
CA LEU A 256 10.94 -18.31 -21.24
C LEU A 256 11.81 -17.25 -21.92
N LYS A 257 12.65 -16.54 -21.17
CA LYS A 257 13.54 -15.50 -21.71
C LYS A 257 14.55 -16.07 -22.70
N ALA A 258 15.07 -17.27 -22.45
CA ALA A 258 15.95 -17.99 -23.37
C ALA A 258 15.28 -18.27 -24.73
N ARG A 259 13.94 -18.28 -24.79
CA ARG A 259 13.15 -18.39 -26.02
C ARG A 259 12.54 -17.06 -26.49
N GLY A 260 12.98 -15.94 -25.93
CA GLY A 260 12.47 -14.60 -26.29
C GLY A 260 11.05 -14.31 -25.79
N LEU A 261 10.54 -15.12 -24.86
CA LEU A 261 9.19 -14.99 -24.31
C LEU A 261 9.22 -14.24 -22.97
N LYS A 262 8.07 -13.68 -22.59
CA LYS A 262 7.84 -13.08 -21.27
C LYS A 262 6.88 -13.95 -20.45
N LEU A 263 7.09 -13.98 -19.14
CA LEU A 263 6.15 -14.62 -18.23
C LEU A 263 4.82 -13.88 -18.27
N ARG A 264 3.73 -14.65 -18.35
CA ARG A 264 2.35 -14.15 -18.37
C ARG A 264 1.68 -14.42 -17.03
N ASP A 265 1.08 -13.40 -16.44
CA ASP A 265 0.30 -13.47 -15.20
C ASP A 265 -1.10 -14.09 -15.42
N ASP A 266 -1.67 -13.95 -16.61
CA ASP A 266 -2.95 -14.55 -16.99
C ASP A 266 -2.88 -16.06 -17.31
N SER A 267 -1.67 -16.64 -17.38
CA SER A 267 -1.47 -18.05 -17.73
C SER A 267 -1.59 -18.97 -16.52
N ARG A 268 -2.69 -19.72 -16.47
CA ARG A 268 -2.90 -20.77 -15.45
C ARG A 268 -1.81 -21.85 -15.45
N LEU A 269 -1.19 -22.11 -16.60
CA LEU A 269 -0.10 -23.07 -16.74
C LEU A 269 1.16 -22.56 -16.02
N CYS A 270 1.54 -21.30 -16.26
CA CYS A 270 2.66 -20.65 -15.58
C CYS A 270 2.41 -20.56 -14.07
N MET A 271 1.21 -20.14 -13.68
CA MET A 271 0.82 -20.09 -12.28
C MET A 271 0.89 -21.47 -11.62
N GLY A 272 0.34 -22.51 -12.25
CA GLY A 272 0.37 -23.88 -11.72
C GLY A 272 1.78 -24.46 -11.58
N TYR A 273 2.68 -24.15 -12.52
CA TYR A 273 4.09 -24.50 -12.39
C TYR A 273 4.73 -23.81 -11.18
N ILE A 274 4.52 -22.49 -11.03
CA ILE A 274 5.12 -21.70 -9.95
C ILE A 274 4.59 -22.11 -8.58
N THR A 275 3.28 -22.30 -8.43
CA THR A 275 2.67 -22.56 -7.11
C THR A 275 2.69 -24.04 -6.72
N ALA A 276 2.44 -24.94 -7.66
CA ALA A 276 2.28 -26.36 -7.38
C ALA A 276 3.38 -27.25 -7.99
N GLY A 277 4.27 -26.69 -8.81
CA GLY A 277 5.25 -27.49 -9.54
C GLY A 277 4.62 -28.40 -10.59
N TYR A 278 3.43 -28.05 -11.09
CA TYR A 278 2.74 -28.85 -12.09
C TYR A 278 3.39 -28.71 -13.47
N GLY A 279 3.68 -29.85 -14.08
CA GLY A 279 4.28 -29.95 -15.41
C GLY A 279 5.80 -29.81 -15.42
N GLN A 280 6.41 -30.28 -16.51
CA GLN A 280 7.84 -30.11 -16.76
C GLN A 280 8.08 -28.73 -17.36
N ILE A 281 9.18 -28.08 -16.98
CA ILE A 281 9.51 -26.71 -17.42
C ILE A 281 9.53 -26.58 -18.94
N GLU A 282 10.10 -27.57 -19.65
CA GLU A 282 10.16 -27.56 -21.12
C GLU A 282 8.78 -27.64 -21.75
N SER A 283 7.86 -28.44 -21.20
CA SER A 283 6.47 -28.55 -21.70
C SER A 283 5.69 -27.24 -21.48
N VAL A 284 5.91 -26.59 -20.33
CA VAL A 284 5.32 -25.26 -20.07
C VAL A 284 5.83 -24.26 -21.09
N VAL A 285 7.14 -24.19 -21.30
CA VAL A 285 7.78 -23.24 -22.22
C VAL A 285 7.38 -23.53 -23.68
N ASP A 286 7.34 -24.79 -24.10
CA ASP A 286 6.86 -25.23 -25.43
C ASP A 286 5.43 -24.74 -25.67
N THR A 287 4.55 -24.88 -24.66
CA THR A 287 3.16 -24.41 -24.75
C THR A 287 3.09 -22.88 -24.82
N MET A 288 3.91 -22.17 -24.05
CA MET A 288 3.94 -20.70 -24.10
C MET A 288 4.46 -20.17 -25.44
N GLU A 289 5.45 -20.84 -26.03
CA GLU A 289 5.98 -20.54 -27.36
C GLU A 289 4.93 -20.77 -28.46
N GLU A 290 4.27 -21.93 -28.43
CA GLU A 290 3.16 -22.27 -29.33
C GLU A 290 2.04 -21.23 -29.25
N MET A 291 1.58 -20.91 -28.04
CA MET A 291 0.50 -19.94 -27.87
C MET A 291 0.93 -18.54 -28.33
N ASN A 292 2.18 -18.13 -28.09
CA ASN A 292 2.69 -16.87 -28.60
C ASN A 292 2.71 -16.84 -30.13
N PHE A 293 3.18 -17.91 -30.78
CA PHE A 293 3.20 -18.02 -32.23
C PHE A 293 1.78 -17.98 -32.83
N LEU A 294 0.85 -18.76 -32.28
CA LEU A 294 -0.55 -18.79 -32.72
C LEU A 294 -1.19 -17.41 -32.69
N PHE A 295 -1.05 -16.67 -31.59
CA PHE A 295 -1.65 -15.34 -31.50
C PHE A 295 -0.92 -14.27 -32.32
N ALA A 296 0.39 -14.42 -32.57
CA ALA A 296 1.17 -13.43 -33.29
C ALA A 296 1.17 -13.63 -34.82
N HIS A 297 1.03 -14.87 -35.30
CA HIS A 297 1.31 -15.22 -36.69
C HIS A 297 0.20 -16.03 -37.38
N THR A 298 -0.89 -16.37 -36.68
CA THR A 298 -1.99 -17.13 -37.29
C THR A 298 -3.36 -16.49 -37.01
N ASP A 299 -4.40 -17.04 -37.64
CA ASP A 299 -5.80 -16.68 -37.43
C ASP A 299 -6.47 -17.50 -36.31
N TYR A 300 -5.65 -18.09 -35.41
CA TYR A 300 -6.08 -18.97 -34.31
C TYR A 300 -7.29 -18.41 -33.53
N ALA A 301 -7.25 -17.12 -33.18
CA ALA A 301 -8.32 -16.49 -32.42
C ALA A 301 -9.66 -16.49 -33.19
N GLN A 302 -9.63 -16.24 -34.50
CA GLN A 302 -10.82 -16.27 -35.35
C GLN A 302 -11.32 -17.71 -35.53
N ARG A 303 -10.43 -18.67 -35.72
CA ARG A 303 -10.77 -20.09 -35.90
C ARG A 303 -11.40 -20.69 -34.66
N CYS A 304 -10.85 -20.39 -33.47
CA CYS A 304 -11.47 -20.74 -32.20
C CYS A 304 -12.85 -20.11 -32.07
N LYS A 305 -12.98 -18.80 -32.36
CA LYS A 305 -14.28 -18.11 -32.28
C LYS A 305 -15.32 -18.76 -33.20
N TYR A 306 -14.95 -19.08 -34.44
CA TYR A 306 -15.84 -19.73 -35.39
C TYR A 306 -16.34 -21.09 -34.89
N LYS A 307 -15.43 -21.98 -34.46
CA LYS A 307 -15.80 -23.31 -33.92
C LYS A 307 -16.69 -23.20 -32.68
N ILE A 308 -16.38 -22.26 -31.78
CA ILE A 308 -17.17 -21.98 -30.58
C ILE A 308 -18.57 -21.46 -30.92
N ASP A 309 -18.67 -20.55 -31.88
CA ASP A 309 -19.94 -19.96 -32.28
C ASP A 309 -20.82 -20.99 -32.99
N MET A 310 -20.25 -21.97 -33.69
CA MET A 310 -21.00 -23.10 -34.23
C MET A 310 -21.67 -23.93 -33.13
N ILE A 311 -20.97 -24.26 -32.04
CA ILE A 311 -21.58 -24.96 -30.89
C ILE A 311 -22.74 -24.13 -30.30
N ARG A 312 -22.58 -22.81 -30.22
CA ARG A 312 -23.60 -21.92 -29.65
C ARG A 312 -24.82 -21.72 -30.55
N GLN A 313 -24.68 -21.94 -31.85
CA GLN A 313 -25.79 -21.82 -32.81
C GLN A 313 -26.68 -23.07 -32.82
N ASP A 314 -26.24 -24.17 -32.21
CA ASP A 314 -27.07 -25.32 -31.91
C ASP A 314 -27.99 -24.98 -30.72
N LYS A 315 -29.09 -24.29 -31.02
CA LYS A 315 -29.92 -23.53 -30.06
C LYS A 315 -30.77 -24.38 -29.11
N ASP A 316 -30.84 -25.69 -29.31
CA ASP A 316 -31.82 -26.55 -28.65
C ASP A 316 -31.23 -27.51 -27.61
N GLU A 317 -29.91 -27.52 -27.39
CA GLU A 317 -29.26 -28.46 -26.47
C GLU A 317 -28.67 -27.77 -25.23
N TRP A 318 -29.21 -28.09 -24.05
CA TRP A 318 -28.65 -27.65 -22.78
C TRP A 318 -27.45 -28.52 -22.41
N TYR A 319 -26.25 -27.94 -22.44
CA TYR A 319 -25.04 -28.62 -21.97
C TYR A 319 -24.78 -28.33 -20.49
N PRO A 320 -24.48 -29.36 -19.67
CA PRO A 320 -23.87 -29.17 -18.37
C PRO A 320 -22.60 -28.30 -18.47
N ARG A 321 -22.38 -27.42 -17.50
CA ARG A 321 -21.29 -26.43 -17.52
C ARG A 321 -19.90 -27.03 -17.76
N ASP A 322 -19.64 -28.21 -17.20
CA ASP A 322 -18.34 -28.87 -17.31
C ASP A 322 -18.14 -29.49 -18.70
N LEU A 323 -19.17 -30.15 -19.23
CA LEU A 323 -19.18 -30.68 -20.60
C LEU A 323 -19.01 -29.54 -21.63
N PHE A 324 -19.72 -28.43 -21.44
CA PHE A 324 -19.55 -27.24 -22.29
C PHE A 324 -18.12 -26.70 -22.22
N ARG A 325 -17.47 -26.72 -21.05
CA ARG A 325 -16.07 -26.26 -20.91
C ARG A 325 -15.09 -27.21 -21.61
N GLU A 326 -15.36 -28.50 -21.59
CA GLU A 326 -14.58 -29.53 -22.28
C GLU A 326 -14.68 -29.36 -23.80
N MET A 327 -15.88 -29.28 -24.35
CA MET A 327 -16.10 -29.02 -25.79
C MET A 327 -15.38 -27.74 -26.27
N MET A 328 -15.42 -26.68 -25.47
CA MET A 328 -14.73 -25.42 -25.76
C MET A 328 -13.20 -25.55 -25.74
N ARG A 329 -12.67 -26.50 -24.97
CA ARG A 329 -11.25 -26.84 -24.97
C ARG A 329 -10.91 -27.66 -26.22
N ASP A 330 -11.74 -28.63 -26.57
CA ASP A 330 -11.55 -29.47 -27.75
C ASP A 330 -11.52 -28.61 -29.02
N CYS A 331 -12.45 -27.66 -29.18
CA CYS A 331 -12.42 -26.71 -30.31
C CYS A 331 -11.12 -25.90 -30.38
N ARG A 332 -10.54 -25.55 -29.23
CA ARG A 332 -9.28 -24.81 -29.18
C ARG A 332 -8.10 -25.69 -29.52
N ASP A 333 -8.11 -26.95 -29.10
CA ASP A 333 -7.03 -27.89 -29.36
C ASP A 333 -7.07 -28.36 -30.81
N GLU A 334 -8.25 -28.67 -31.35
CA GLU A 334 -8.45 -28.96 -32.78
C GLU A 334 -7.94 -27.82 -33.68
N ALA A 335 -8.28 -26.56 -33.35
CA ALA A 335 -7.77 -25.41 -34.09
C ALA A 335 -6.23 -25.28 -34.04
N LYS A 336 -5.57 -25.70 -32.94
CA LYS A 336 -4.10 -25.74 -32.88
C LYS A 336 -3.54 -26.81 -33.78
N VAL A 337 -4.14 -28.00 -33.75
CA VAL A 337 -3.69 -29.15 -34.54
C VAL A 337 -3.81 -28.85 -36.03
N GLU A 338 -4.94 -28.31 -36.46
CA GLU A 338 -5.16 -27.87 -37.85
C GLU A 338 -4.08 -26.89 -38.31
N LEU A 339 -3.82 -25.85 -37.51
CA LEU A 339 -2.79 -24.86 -37.82
C LEU A 339 -1.38 -25.46 -37.80
N CYS A 340 -1.10 -26.42 -36.93
CA CYS A 340 0.20 -27.09 -36.90
C CYS A 340 0.45 -27.82 -38.23
N ILE A 341 -0.52 -28.58 -38.74
CA ILE A 341 -0.40 -29.26 -40.04
C ILE A 341 -0.21 -28.28 -41.19
N GLU A 342 -1.01 -27.20 -41.24
CA GLU A 342 -0.90 -26.17 -42.28
C GLU A 342 0.49 -25.53 -42.33
N TYR A 343 1.06 -25.21 -41.16
CA TYR A 343 2.37 -24.59 -41.05
C TYR A 343 3.54 -25.58 -41.19
N LEU A 344 3.33 -26.86 -40.93
CA LEU A 344 4.29 -27.92 -41.27
C LEU A 344 4.39 -28.12 -42.79
N GLU A 345 3.27 -28.03 -43.50
CA GLU A 345 3.24 -28.08 -44.96
C GLU A 345 3.89 -26.84 -45.60
N ASN A 346 3.57 -25.65 -45.10
CA ASN A 346 4.17 -24.40 -45.54
C ASN A 346 4.35 -23.43 -44.38
N ASN A 347 5.59 -23.30 -43.91
CA ASN A 347 5.93 -22.42 -42.80
C ASN A 347 5.93 -20.92 -43.16
N LYS A 348 5.69 -20.55 -44.44
CA LYS A 348 5.66 -19.17 -44.94
C LYS A 348 6.93 -18.36 -44.62
N GLY A 349 8.08 -19.05 -44.51
CA GLY A 349 9.35 -18.44 -44.13
C GLY A 349 9.47 -18.05 -42.65
N LEU A 350 8.52 -18.46 -41.80
CA LEU A 350 8.55 -18.25 -40.37
C LEU A 350 9.28 -19.39 -39.64
N THR A 351 9.87 -19.08 -38.50
CA THR A 351 10.40 -20.09 -37.58
C THR A 351 9.25 -20.68 -36.77
N LEU A 352 9.03 -22.00 -36.89
CA LEU A 352 7.94 -22.66 -36.17
C LEU A 352 8.30 -22.89 -34.70
N PRO A 353 7.29 -22.97 -33.81
CA PRO A 353 7.50 -23.37 -32.42
C PRO A 353 8.22 -24.71 -32.32
N ARG A 354 9.08 -24.89 -31.31
CA ARG A 354 9.81 -26.15 -31.12
C ARG A 354 8.89 -27.36 -31.01
N LYS A 355 7.73 -27.17 -30.38
CA LYS A 355 6.69 -28.21 -30.27
C LYS A 355 6.24 -28.70 -31.65
N TRP A 356 6.08 -27.80 -32.61
CA TRP A 356 5.65 -28.15 -33.96
C TRP A 356 6.81 -28.77 -34.76
N GLU A 357 8.03 -28.27 -34.58
CA GLU A 357 9.22 -28.89 -35.18
C GLU A 357 9.41 -30.35 -34.73
N LYS A 358 9.09 -30.69 -33.49
CA LYS A 358 9.08 -32.09 -33.02
C LYS A 358 8.06 -32.97 -33.78
N CYS A 359 6.98 -32.39 -34.27
CA CYS A 359 5.96 -33.10 -35.05
C CYS A 359 6.39 -33.33 -36.51
N ARG A 360 7.42 -32.63 -37.02
CA ARG A 360 7.83 -32.68 -38.44
C ARG A 360 8.16 -34.09 -38.91
N GLN A 361 8.90 -34.86 -38.11
CA GLN A 361 9.24 -36.24 -38.48
C GLN A 361 8.00 -37.13 -38.67
N ARG A 362 6.98 -36.95 -37.83
CA ARG A 362 5.71 -37.70 -37.95
C ARG A 362 4.92 -37.25 -39.17
N TYR A 363 4.85 -35.95 -39.40
CA TYR A 363 4.22 -35.39 -40.60
C TYR A 363 4.86 -35.93 -41.90
N ASP A 364 6.19 -35.91 -41.99
CA ASP A 364 6.92 -36.40 -43.16
C ASP A 364 6.71 -37.90 -43.35
N SER A 365 6.66 -38.67 -42.26
CA SER A 365 6.37 -40.11 -42.31
C SER A 365 4.98 -40.41 -42.88
N VAL A 366 3.95 -39.63 -42.50
CA VAL A 366 2.58 -39.79 -43.01
C VAL A 366 2.52 -39.43 -44.50
N LYS A 367 3.20 -38.35 -44.92
CA LYS A 367 3.30 -38.00 -46.36
C LYS A 367 4.02 -39.09 -47.15
N ALA A 368 5.12 -39.64 -46.62
CA ALA A 368 5.92 -40.67 -47.28
C ALA A 368 5.17 -42.01 -47.44
N SER A 369 4.28 -42.35 -46.52
CA SER A 369 3.42 -43.54 -46.61
C SER A 369 2.19 -43.35 -47.51
N GLY A 370 1.99 -42.16 -48.07
CA GLY A 370 0.80 -41.82 -48.87
C GLY A 370 -0.45 -41.54 -48.03
N GLY A 371 -0.30 -41.40 -46.70
CA GLY A 371 -1.38 -41.01 -45.79
C GLY A 371 -1.81 -39.54 -45.99
N ASN A 372 -2.96 -39.19 -45.43
CA ASN A 372 -3.44 -37.80 -45.42
C ASN A 372 -3.18 -37.17 -44.05
N PRO A 373 -2.24 -36.21 -43.92
CA PRO A 373 -1.96 -35.52 -42.67
C PRO A 373 -3.17 -34.86 -42.00
N GLU A 374 -4.16 -34.42 -42.79
CA GLU A 374 -5.39 -33.83 -42.25
C GLU A 374 -6.29 -34.87 -41.56
N LYS A 375 -6.19 -36.14 -41.94
CA LYS A 375 -6.94 -37.25 -41.33
C LYS A 375 -6.19 -37.91 -40.18
N GLU A 376 -4.88 -37.68 -40.07
CA GLU A 376 -3.98 -38.25 -39.06
C GLU A 376 -3.44 -37.17 -38.11
N MET A 377 -4.19 -36.07 -37.98
CA MET A 377 -3.87 -34.88 -37.20
C MET A 377 -3.44 -35.19 -35.76
N ASP A 378 -4.23 -35.98 -35.03
CA ASP A 378 -3.94 -36.33 -33.64
C ASP A 378 -2.68 -37.19 -33.49
N GLN A 379 -2.40 -38.06 -34.46
CA GLN A 379 -1.20 -38.89 -34.48
C GLN A 379 0.06 -38.04 -34.72
N ILE A 380 -0.04 -37.00 -35.56
CA ILE A 380 1.08 -36.11 -35.87
C ILE A 380 1.35 -35.14 -34.70
N TYR A 381 0.29 -34.63 -34.07
CA TYR A 381 0.38 -33.61 -33.04
C TYR A 381 0.49 -34.14 -31.60
N GLY A 382 0.13 -35.40 -31.36
CA GLY A 382 0.26 -36.06 -30.06
C GLY A 382 1.69 -36.09 -29.51
N GLU A 383 1.91 -36.56 -28.29
CA GLU A 383 3.27 -36.79 -27.76
C GLU A 383 3.73 -38.22 -28.03
#